data_AF-A0A730EY17-F1
#
_entry.id   AF-A0A730EY17-F1
#
_cell.length_a   1.000
_cell.length_b   1.000
_cell.length_c   1.000
_cell.angle_alpha   90.00
_cell.angle_beta   90.00
_cell.angle_gamma   90.00
#
_symmetry.space_group_name_H-M   'P 1'
#
loop_
_entity.id
_entity.type
_entity.pdbx_description
1 polymer ?
#
loop_
_entity_poly.entity_id
_entity_poly.type
_entity_poly.pdbx_seq_one_letter_code
_entity_poly.pdbx_strand_id
1 'polypeptide(L)' 'MNSNAEWYIGHALIELLSQDRVVSMFSVIDILERRLQAGVSSRDEFMDILEAIEKLRRYV' A
#
# COMPACT_ATOMS: atom_id res chain seq x y z
N MET A 1 -4.15 17.45 7.55
CA MET A 1 -4.12 16.82 6.21
C MET A 1 -4.65 15.42 6.38
N ASN A 2 -5.73 15.06 5.69
CA ASN A 2 -6.17 13.67 5.65
C ASN A 2 -5.17 12.90 4.79
N SER A 3 -4.48 11.94 5.40
CA SER A 3 -3.60 11.01 4.70
C SER A 3 -4.39 10.12 3.75
N ASN A 4 -3.87 9.89 2.55
CA ASN A 4 -4.49 8.98 1.58
C ASN A 4 -4.09 7.52 1.79
N ALA A 5 -3.53 7.16 2.95
CA ALA A 5 -3.10 5.80 3.27
C ALA A 5 -4.16 4.72 2.95
N GLU A 6 -5.43 4.96 3.30
CA GLU A 6 -6.53 4.02 3.04
C GLU A 6 -6.80 3.84 1.54
N TRP A 7 -6.61 4.89 0.74
CA TRP A 7 -6.73 4.82 -0.71
C TRP A 7 -5.64 3.91 -1.30
N TYR A 8 -4.39 4.00 -0.81
CA TYR A 8 -3.31 3.13 -1.25
C TYR A 8 -3.51 1.67 -0.85
N ILE A 9 -4.03 1.41 0.36
CA ILE A 9 -4.43 0.06 0.78
C ILE A 9 -5.51 -0.47 -0.17
N GLY A 10 -6.54 0.32 -0.46
CA GLY A 10 -7.61 -0.03 -1.40
C GLY A 10 -7.09 -0.33 -2.80
N HIS A 11 -6.16 0.48 -3.32
CA HIS A 11 -5.56 0.23 -4.62
C HIS A 11 -4.76 -1.08 -4.65
N ALA A 12 -3.97 -1.37 -3.60
CA ALA A 12 -3.23 -2.62 -3.52
C ALA A 12 -4.18 -3.83 -3.45
N LEU A 13 -5.32 -3.72 -2.77
CA LEU A 13 -6.36 -4.76 -2.76
C LEU A 13 -6.95 -5.00 -4.16
N ILE A 14 -7.33 -3.93 -4.87
CA ILE A 14 -7.86 -4.03 -6.24
C ILE A 14 -6.81 -4.65 -7.17
N GLU A 15 -5.55 -4.28 -7.03
CA GLU A 15 -4.45 -4.83 -7.83
C GLU A 15 -4.32 -6.35 -7.61
N LEU A 16 -4.35 -6.83 -6.37
CA LEU A 16 -4.34 -8.28 -6.07
C LEU A 16 -5.53 -9.00 -6.69
N LEU A 17 -6.74 -8.45 -6.52
CA LEU A 17 -7.97 -9.03 -7.06
C LEU A 17 -7.95 -9.08 -8.58
N SER A 18 -7.43 -8.05 -9.24
CA SER A 18 -7.32 -8.00 -10.71
C SER A 18 -6.32 -9.01 -11.29
N GLN A 19 -5.40 -9.51 -10.47
CA GLN A 19 -4.38 -10.48 -10.84
C GLN A 19 -4.76 -11.91 -10.42
N ASP A 20 -5.99 -12.14 -9.94
CA ASP A 20 -6.44 -13.41 -9.34
C ASP A 20 -5.50 -13.93 -8.23
N ARG A 21 -4.85 -13.00 -7.51
CA ARG A 21 -3.92 -13.33 -6.41
C ARG A 21 -4.65 -13.43 -5.09
N VAL A 22 -4.14 -14.30 -4.21
CA VAL A 22 -4.61 -14.40 -2.82
C VAL A 22 -4.45 -13.05 -2.12
N VAL A 23 -5.56 -12.55 -1.57
CA VAL A 23 -5.56 -11.33 -0.75
C VAL A 23 -5.14 -11.69 0.67
N SER A 24 -3.97 -11.21 1.08
CA SER A 24 -3.50 -11.27 2.45
C SER A 24 -2.85 -9.94 2.84
N MET A 25 -2.76 -9.66 4.14
CA MET A 25 -2.11 -8.45 4.63
C MET A 25 -0.65 -8.34 4.15
N PHE A 26 0.09 -9.45 4.15
CA PHE A 26 1.46 -9.49 3.62
C PHE A 26 1.51 -9.18 2.12
N SER A 27 0.53 -9.66 1.34
CA SER A 27 0.44 -9.39 -0.09
C SER A 27 0.14 -7.92 -0.38
N VAL A 28 -0.66 -7.27 0.46
CA VAL A 28 -0.93 -5.82 0.37
C VAL A 28 0.33 -5.04 0.69
N ILE A 29 1.04 -5.38 1.77
CA ILE A 29 2.31 -4.75 2.14
C ILE A 29 3.35 -4.91 1.03
N ASP A 30 3.48 -6.09 0.42
CA ASP A 30 4.39 -6.35 -0.70
C ASP A 30 4.13 -5.41 -1.90
N ILE A 31 2.88 -5.15 -2.27
CA ILE A 31 2.56 -4.19 -3.35
C ILE A 31 2.98 -2.77 -2.96
N LEU A 32 2.69 -2.35 -1.73
CA LEU A 32 3.05 -1.02 -1.25
C LEU A 32 4.57 -0.83 -1.18
N GLU A 33 5.31 -1.82 -0.70
CA GLU A 33 6.78 -1.81 -0.65
C GLU A 33 7.40 -1.73 -2.06
N ARG A 34 6.86 -2.48 -3.04
CA ARG A 34 7.30 -2.38 -4.44
C ARG A 34 7.09 -0.98 -5.02
N ARG A 35 5.98 -0.32 -4.69
CA ARG A 35 5.71 1.06 -5.12
C ARG A 35 6.73 2.05 -4.56
N LEU A 36 7.12 1.90 -3.29
CA LEU A 36 8.18 2.72 -2.70
C LEU A 36 9.54 2.48 -3.39
N GLN A 37 9.86 1.21 -3.69
CA GLN A 37 11.11 0.83 -4.34
C GLN A 37 11.19 1.28 -5.81
N ALA A 38 10.05 1.42 -6.48
CA ALA A 38 10.01 1.91 -7.86
C ALA A 38 10.51 3.36 -8.01
N GLY A 39 10.54 4.14 -6.93
CA GLY A 39 11.16 5.47 -6.90
C GLY A 39 10.48 6.53 -7.77
N VAL A 40 9.26 6.27 -8.24
CA VAL A 40 8.46 7.17 -9.09
C VAL A 40 7.48 8.05 -8.31
N SER A 41 7.37 7.84 -7.00
CA SER A 41 6.39 8.54 -6.15
C SER A 41 6.84 9.96 -5.81
N SER A 42 5.88 10.89 -5.71
CA SER A 42 6.16 12.19 -5.09
C SER A 42 6.46 12.03 -3.58
N ARG A 43 7.00 13.06 -2.93
CA ARG A 43 7.24 13.03 -1.47
C ARG A 43 5.96 12.75 -0.68
N ASP A 44 4.85 13.34 -1.08
CA ASP A 44 3.57 13.19 -0.38
C ASP A 44 3.03 11.77 -0.57
N GLU A 45 3.08 11.24 -1.79
CA GLU A 45 2.70 9.84 -2.07
C GLU A 45 3.57 8.85 -1.31
N PHE A 46 4.88 9.12 -1.22
CA PHE A 46 5.81 8.29 -0.45
C PHE A 46 5.41 8.23 1.02
N MET A 47 5.04 9.36 1.62
CA MET A 47 4.58 9.42 3.01
C MET A 47 3.22 8.72 3.20
N ASP A 48 2.27 8.91 2.28
CA ASP A 48 0.96 8.23 2.33
C ASP A 48 1.10 6.70 2.24
N ILE A 49 2.00 6.21 1.38
CA ILE A 49 2.28 4.77 1.23
C ILE A 49 2.99 4.22 2.49
N LEU A 50 3.92 4.97 3.08
CA LEU A 50 4.54 4.58 4.35
C LEU A 50 3.52 4.50 5.49
N GLU A 51 2.61 5.47 5.58
CA GLU A 51 1.54 5.45 6.58
C GLU A 51 0.59 4.27 6.35
N ALA A 52 0.29 3.92 5.10
CA ALA A 52 -0.49 2.73 4.77
C ALA A 52 0.17 1.44 5.30
N ILE A 53 1.48 1.29 5.10
CA ILE A 53 2.24 0.14 5.63
C ILE A 53 2.25 0.14 7.16
N GLU A 54 2.48 1.29 7.79
CA GLU A 54 2.47 1.41 9.26
C GLU A 54 1.11 1.04 9.84
N LYS A 55 0.01 1.54 9.25
CA LYS A 55 -1.36 1.18 9.64
C LYS A 55 -1.56 -0.33 9.60
N LEU A 56 -1.17 -0.99 8.51
CA LEU A 56 -1.33 -2.44 8.37
C LEU A 56 -0.51 -3.22 9.41
N ARG A 57 0.73 -2.81 9.68
CA ARG A 57 1.61 -3.46 10.66
C ARG A 57 1.10 -3.36 12.10
N ARG A 58 0.26 -2.39 12.44
CA ARG A 58 -0.37 -2.29 13.78
C ARG A 58 -1.41 -3.38 14.05
N TYR A 59 -1.86 -4.09 13.01
CA TYR A 59 -2.83 -5.18 13.12
C TYR A 59 -2.18 -6.58 13.15
N VAL A 60 -0.84 -6.64 13.18
CA VAL A 60 -0.02 -7.87 13.29
C VAL A 60 0.65 -7.90 14.65
#